data_AF-A0A8X7X229-F1
#
_entry.id   AF-A0A8X7X229-F1
#
_cell.length_a   1.000
_cell.length_b   1.000
_cell.length_c   1.000
_cell.angle_alpha   90.00
_cell.angle_beta   90.00
_cell.angle_gamma   90.00
#
_symmetry.space_group_name_H-M   'P 1'
#
loop_
_entity.id
_entity.type
_entity.pdbx_description
1 polymer ?
#
loop_
_entity_poly.entity_id
_entity_poly.type
_entity_poly.pdbx_seq_one_letter_code
_entity_poly.pdbx_strand_id
1 'polypeptide(L)'
;MSFNCTGSNISSLVTITTKTFLRYAQLKKLIASVRQFYPEIKIIVADDSFKPQTVDEPNVEHYIMPPGKVGGSVDGNTFQFRLFYEQGDEEGGCLHQQYGHFQTIPKFPHCTLSSGVVNFFLARTDQIQKVGFDPKLNRVAHSEFFIDGLGSLLVASCQGVTIAHQRREEVEPNVQAEYRKFRENTQAQVNMKLLLHYFKNQLKCYSRE
;
A
#
# COMPACT_ATOMS: atom_id res chain seq x y z
N MET A 1 -0.51 0.45 -31.61
CA MET A 1 0.54 -0.28 -30.87
C MET A 1 -0.06 -1.49 -30.16
N SER A 2 0.30 -2.68 -30.62
CA SER A 2 0.19 -3.94 -29.87
C SER A 2 1.31 -4.02 -28.83
N PHE A 3 1.01 -4.46 -27.62
CA PHE A 3 2.05 -4.81 -26.64
C PHE A 3 2.35 -6.29 -26.83
N ASN A 4 3.56 -6.60 -27.30
CA ASN A 4 3.96 -7.97 -27.58
C ASN A 4 4.57 -8.56 -26.30
N CYS A 5 3.78 -9.32 -25.53
CA CYS A 5 4.20 -9.93 -24.27
C CYS A 5 5.04 -11.20 -24.51
N THR A 6 6.17 -11.05 -25.20
CA THR A 6 7.05 -12.16 -25.59
C THR A 6 8.01 -12.56 -24.46
N GLY A 7 7.66 -13.63 -23.74
CA GLY A 7 8.68 -14.57 -23.22
C GLY A 7 9.43 -14.22 -21.93
N SER A 8 8.91 -13.36 -21.07
CA SER A 8 9.48 -13.13 -19.72
C SER A 8 8.56 -13.68 -18.62
N ASN A 9 9.10 -14.55 -17.76
CA ASN A 9 8.40 -15.15 -16.62
C ASN A 9 7.91 -14.04 -15.66
N ILE A 10 6.65 -14.09 -15.21
CA ILE A 10 6.07 -13.08 -14.32
C ILE A 10 6.88 -12.89 -13.02
N SER A 11 7.53 -13.95 -12.52
CA SER A 11 8.40 -13.89 -11.34
C SER A 11 9.63 -12.99 -11.49
N SER A 12 10.08 -12.68 -12.72
CA SER A 12 11.16 -11.70 -12.97
C SER A 12 10.66 -10.28 -13.26
N LEU A 13 9.34 -10.09 -13.37
CA LEU A 13 8.71 -8.81 -13.68
C LEU A 13 7.96 -8.19 -12.49
N VAL A 14 7.43 -9.03 -11.60
CA VAL A 14 6.50 -8.64 -10.52
C VAL A 14 7.00 -9.19 -9.19
N THR A 15 7.05 -8.34 -8.18
CA THR A 15 7.25 -8.75 -6.78
C THR A 15 5.94 -8.58 -6.01
N ILE A 16 5.62 -9.51 -5.11
CA ILE A 16 4.50 -9.36 -4.18
C ILE A 16 4.99 -8.72 -2.89
N THR A 17 4.49 -7.54 -2.57
CA THR A 17 4.84 -6.79 -1.35
C THR A 17 3.68 -6.83 -0.37
N THR A 18 3.92 -7.23 0.87
CA THR A 18 2.88 -7.30 1.90
C THR A 18 3.37 -6.70 3.22
N LYS A 19 2.48 -6.03 3.96
CA LYS A 19 2.80 -5.48 5.29
C LYS A 19 2.22 -6.36 6.39
N THR A 20 3.05 -6.73 7.36
CA THR A 20 2.61 -7.41 8.59
C THR A 20 2.86 -6.54 9.82
N PHE A 21 1.99 -6.68 10.83
CA PHE A 21 2.18 -6.13 12.17
C PHE A 21 1.44 -7.04 13.16
N LEU A 22 2.17 -7.89 13.91
CA LEU A 22 1.62 -8.88 14.85
C LEU A 22 0.65 -9.90 14.21
N ARG A 23 0.84 -10.29 12.92
CA ARG A 23 -0.12 -11.11 12.15
C ARG A 23 0.48 -12.31 11.41
N TYR A 24 1.55 -12.91 11.92
CA TYR A 24 2.30 -14.01 11.27
C TYR A 24 1.43 -15.19 10.83
N ALA A 25 0.42 -15.60 11.60
CA ALA A 25 -0.50 -16.68 11.21
C ALA A 25 -1.29 -16.37 9.92
N GLN A 26 -1.60 -15.10 9.63
CA GLN A 26 -2.27 -14.68 8.41
C GLN A 26 -1.28 -14.38 7.28
N LEU A 27 -0.08 -13.90 7.62
CA LEU A 27 1.02 -13.80 6.66
C LEU A 27 1.36 -15.17 6.05
N LYS A 28 1.48 -16.22 6.88
CA LYS A 28 1.74 -17.59 6.39
C LYS A 28 0.62 -18.12 5.49
N LYS A 29 -0.65 -17.85 5.83
CA LYS A 29 -1.81 -18.15 4.95
C LYS A 29 -1.72 -17.42 3.61
N LEU A 30 -1.33 -16.14 3.60
CA LEU A 30 -1.13 -15.34 2.38
C LEU A 30 0.04 -15.88 1.53
N ILE A 31 1.17 -16.24 2.14
CA ILE A 31 2.31 -16.83 1.44
C ILE A 31 1.91 -18.17 0.82
N ALA A 32 1.24 -19.04 1.57
CA ALA A 32 0.76 -20.33 1.06
C ALA A 32 -0.23 -20.17 -0.11
N SER A 33 -1.18 -19.23 -0.04
CA SER A 33 -2.13 -18.99 -1.14
C SER A 33 -1.48 -18.37 -2.38
N VAL A 34 -0.43 -17.55 -2.22
CA VAL A 34 0.40 -17.09 -3.35
C VAL A 34 1.17 -18.26 -3.97
N ARG A 35 1.85 -19.08 -3.15
CA ARG A 35 2.70 -20.20 -3.59
C ARG A 35 1.92 -21.27 -4.36
N GLN A 36 0.62 -21.44 -4.09
CA GLN A 36 -0.27 -22.32 -4.84
C GLN A 36 -0.34 -22.00 -6.35
N PHE A 37 -0.26 -20.72 -6.73
CA PHE A 37 -0.37 -20.27 -8.13
C PHE A 37 0.94 -19.73 -8.70
N TYR A 38 1.83 -19.24 -7.82
CA TYR A 38 3.09 -18.59 -8.17
C TYR A 38 4.22 -19.11 -7.24
N PRO A 39 4.72 -20.34 -7.45
CA PRO A 39 5.75 -20.93 -6.59
C PRO A 39 7.02 -20.08 -6.53
N GLU A 40 7.49 -19.59 -7.69
CA GLU A 40 8.76 -18.84 -7.81
C GLU A 40 8.62 -17.32 -7.70
N ILE A 41 7.45 -16.75 -7.41
CA ILE A 41 7.34 -15.27 -7.34
C ILE A 41 8.01 -14.75 -6.08
N LYS A 42 8.84 -13.71 -6.23
CA LYS A 42 9.46 -13.03 -5.08
C LYS A 42 8.40 -12.39 -4.20
N ILE A 43 8.42 -12.69 -2.91
CA ILE A 43 7.58 -12.04 -1.90
C ILE A 43 8.46 -11.21 -0.97
N ILE A 44 8.16 -9.91 -0.82
CA ILE A 44 8.77 -9.03 0.17
C ILE A 44 7.77 -8.81 1.30
N VAL A 45 8.16 -9.22 2.51
CA VAL A 45 7.39 -9.00 3.74
C VAL A 45 7.95 -7.79 4.46
N ALA A 46 7.20 -6.69 4.47
CA ALA A 46 7.48 -5.49 5.24
C ALA A 46 6.88 -5.64 6.65
N ASP A 47 7.73 -5.91 7.63
CA ASP A 47 7.34 -6.12 9.03
C ASP A 47 7.58 -4.86 9.88
N ASP A 48 6.56 -4.51 10.65
CA ASP A 48 6.49 -3.30 11.50
C ASP A 48 6.29 -3.70 12.99
N SER A 49 6.50 -4.97 13.31
CA SER A 49 6.29 -5.55 14.65
C SER A 49 7.46 -5.26 15.58
N PHE A 50 7.16 -4.84 16.82
CA PHE A 50 8.19 -4.53 17.84
C PHE A 50 9.10 -5.73 18.20
N LYS A 51 8.62 -6.95 17.97
CA LYS A 51 9.36 -8.21 18.13
C LYS A 51 9.07 -9.08 16.90
N PRO A 52 9.87 -8.97 15.83
CA PRO A 52 9.67 -9.76 14.62
C PRO A 52 9.77 -11.27 14.89
N GLN A 53 8.91 -12.06 14.24
CA GLN A 53 9.03 -13.52 14.19
C GLN A 53 9.58 -13.94 12.83
N THR A 54 10.59 -14.81 12.81
CA THR A 54 11.23 -15.28 11.57
C THR A 54 10.23 -15.87 10.58
N VAL A 55 10.27 -15.40 9.33
CA VAL A 55 9.52 -15.95 8.20
C VAL A 55 10.50 -16.67 7.28
N ASP A 56 10.75 -17.94 7.58
CA ASP A 56 11.60 -18.85 6.79
C ASP A 56 10.73 -19.58 5.76
N GLU A 57 10.70 -19.06 4.52
CA GLU A 57 9.83 -19.50 3.42
C GLU A 57 10.57 -19.29 2.07
N PRO A 58 10.53 -20.24 1.11
CA PRO A 58 11.24 -20.10 -0.16
C PRO A 58 10.85 -18.86 -0.97
N ASN A 59 11.83 -18.16 -1.55
CA ASN A 59 11.66 -16.91 -2.31
C ASN A 59 10.90 -15.80 -1.54
N VAL A 60 11.00 -15.78 -0.21
CA VAL A 60 10.47 -14.72 0.66
C VAL A 60 11.61 -13.94 1.29
N GLU A 61 11.62 -12.62 1.12
CA GLU A 61 12.54 -11.72 1.81
C GLU A 61 11.78 -10.99 2.93
N HIS A 62 12.14 -11.31 4.17
CA HIS A 62 11.52 -10.74 5.36
C HIS A 62 12.31 -9.53 5.85
N TYR A 63 11.80 -8.33 5.55
CA TYR A 63 12.38 -7.07 5.95
C TYR A 63 11.63 -6.46 7.12
N ILE A 64 12.35 -6.14 8.19
CA ILE A 64 11.95 -5.05 9.08
C ILE A 64 12.01 -3.78 8.20
N MET A 65 10.88 -3.08 8.03
CA MET A 65 10.57 -2.15 6.91
C MET A 65 11.69 -1.17 6.46
N PRO A 66 11.77 -0.73 5.18
CA PRO A 66 10.69 -0.56 4.15
C PRO A 66 11.01 -1.15 2.73
N PRO A 67 10.19 -0.98 1.64
CA PRO A 67 8.92 -0.24 1.39
C PRO A 67 7.74 -1.16 0.96
N GLY A 68 6.93 -1.06 -0.13
CA GLY A 68 6.61 -0.11 -1.25
C GLY A 68 5.73 -0.85 -2.31
N LYS A 69 4.61 -0.32 -2.88
CA LYS A 69 3.51 -1.24 -3.40
C LYS A 69 2.42 -0.77 -4.49
N VAL A 70 1.51 -1.65 -5.07
CA VAL A 70 0.44 -1.51 -6.18
C VAL A 70 -0.88 -2.40 -6.04
N GLY A 71 -2.12 -1.87 -5.93
CA GLY A 71 -3.18 -2.49 -5.07
C GLY A 71 -4.39 -3.27 -5.64
N GLY A 72 -5.01 -4.08 -4.75
CA GLY A 72 -6.23 -4.89 -5.00
C GLY A 72 -7.45 -4.47 -4.16
N SER A 73 -8.36 -5.41 -3.88
CA SER A 73 -9.51 -5.27 -2.95
C SER A 73 -9.37 -6.15 -1.70
N VAL A 74 -10.12 -5.84 -0.64
CA VAL A 74 -10.14 -6.61 0.62
C VAL A 74 -11.58 -6.96 0.97
N ASP A 75 -11.92 -8.25 0.96
CA ASP A 75 -13.30 -8.77 1.03
C ASP A 75 -14.24 -8.06 0.03
N GLY A 76 -13.75 -7.79 -1.19
CA GLY A 76 -14.45 -7.01 -2.23
C GLY A 76 -14.45 -5.49 -2.01
N ASN A 77 -14.20 -5.01 -0.78
CA ASN A 77 -14.10 -3.57 -0.49
C ASN A 77 -12.85 -2.96 -1.11
N THR A 78 -12.95 -1.74 -1.61
CA THR A 78 -11.79 -0.98 -2.11
C THR A 78 -11.67 0.38 -1.42
N PHE A 79 -10.44 0.70 -1.00
CA PHE A 79 -10.05 2.02 -0.52
C PHE A 79 -9.39 2.79 -1.67
N GLN A 80 -10.16 3.03 -2.72
CA GLN A 80 -9.74 3.87 -3.84
C GLN A 80 -9.97 5.34 -3.48
N PHE A 81 -8.99 6.18 -3.75
CA PHE A 81 -9.14 7.62 -3.71
C PHE A 81 -8.39 8.29 -4.85
N ARG A 82 -8.87 9.48 -5.22
CA ARG A 82 -8.27 10.42 -6.16
C ARG A 82 -7.61 11.54 -5.37
N LEU A 83 -6.49 12.04 -5.89
CA LEU A 83 -5.83 13.26 -5.45
C LEU A 83 -5.90 14.27 -6.60
N PHE A 84 -6.47 15.44 -6.33
CA PHE A 84 -6.42 16.58 -7.23
C PHE A 84 -5.51 17.64 -6.62
N TYR A 85 -4.49 18.06 -7.35
CA TYR A 85 -3.57 19.13 -6.94
C TYR A 85 -3.92 20.40 -7.72
N GLU A 86 -4.30 21.44 -7.00
CA GLU A 86 -4.44 22.80 -7.51
C GLU A 86 -3.09 23.53 -7.37
N GLN A 87 -2.57 24.03 -8.48
CA GLN A 87 -1.30 24.74 -8.51
C GLN A 87 -1.46 26.10 -7.82
N GLY A 88 -0.76 26.28 -6.71
CA GLY A 88 -0.72 27.54 -5.98
C GLY A 88 0.45 28.46 -6.38
N ASP A 89 0.64 29.46 -5.54
CA ASP A 89 1.67 30.51 -5.59
C ASP A 89 2.87 30.14 -4.68
N GLU A 90 3.64 31.14 -4.24
CA GLU A 90 4.84 30.98 -3.40
C GLU A 90 4.54 30.38 -2.01
N GLU A 91 3.28 30.40 -1.54
CA GLU A 91 2.87 29.75 -0.29
C GLU A 91 2.62 28.23 -0.46
N GLY A 92 2.58 27.72 -1.70
CA GLY A 92 2.33 26.32 -2.02
C GLY A 92 0.93 26.03 -2.59
N GLY A 93 0.73 24.79 -3.02
CA GLY A 93 -0.51 24.33 -3.68
C GLY A 93 -1.61 23.84 -2.73
N CYS A 94 -2.74 23.45 -3.30
CA CYS A 94 -3.87 22.87 -2.58
C CYS A 94 -4.09 21.42 -3.03
N LEU A 95 -4.39 20.52 -2.09
CA LEU A 95 -4.54 19.09 -2.36
C LEU A 95 -5.88 18.55 -1.87
N HIS A 96 -6.70 18.04 -2.79
CA HIS A 96 -8.05 17.56 -2.51
C HIS A 96 -8.09 16.03 -2.66
N GLN A 97 -8.33 15.31 -1.56
CA GLN A 97 -8.48 13.86 -1.58
C GLN A 97 -9.96 13.46 -1.65
N GLN A 98 -10.42 13.03 -2.82
CA GLN A 98 -11.79 12.56 -3.03
C GLN A 98 -11.87 11.03 -3.05
N TYR A 99 -12.94 10.43 -2.52
CA TYR A 99 -13.18 8.99 -2.69
C TYR A 99 -13.35 8.57 -4.17
N GLY A 100 -13.09 7.29 -4.46
CA GLY A 100 -13.32 6.66 -5.77
C GLY A 100 -12.11 6.67 -6.72
N HIS A 101 -12.38 6.53 -8.01
CA HIS A 101 -11.40 6.33 -9.09
C HIS A 101 -11.62 7.29 -10.26
N PHE A 102 -10.63 7.40 -11.15
CA PHE A 102 -10.69 8.15 -12.42
C PHE A 102 -11.31 7.27 -13.52
N GLN A 103 -10.66 7.08 -14.67
CA GLN A 103 -11.14 6.21 -15.75
C GLN A 103 -10.75 4.72 -15.55
N THR A 104 -11.50 3.84 -16.20
CA THR A 104 -11.09 2.45 -16.48
C THR A 104 -9.82 2.43 -17.33
N ILE A 105 -8.91 1.47 -17.08
CA ILE A 105 -7.64 1.37 -17.78
C ILE A 105 -7.85 0.70 -19.16
N PRO A 106 -7.40 1.31 -20.27
CA PRO A 106 -7.53 0.71 -21.60
C PRO A 106 -6.93 -0.70 -21.67
N LYS A 107 -7.68 -1.64 -22.26
CA LYS A 107 -7.39 -3.10 -22.33
C LYS A 107 -7.49 -3.86 -20.99
N PHE A 108 -7.79 -3.20 -19.87
CA PHE A 108 -7.95 -3.84 -18.56
C PHE A 108 -9.30 -3.42 -17.92
N PRO A 109 -10.45 -3.94 -18.42
CA PRO A 109 -11.78 -3.42 -18.08
C PRO A 109 -12.16 -3.56 -16.60
N HIS A 110 -11.55 -4.51 -15.88
CA HIS A 110 -11.76 -4.70 -14.43
C HIS A 110 -10.80 -3.88 -13.56
N CYS A 111 -10.00 -3.00 -14.16
CA CYS A 111 -9.01 -2.15 -13.49
C CYS A 111 -9.31 -0.67 -13.71
N THR A 112 -9.21 0.10 -12.63
CA THR A 112 -9.48 1.55 -12.60
C THR A 112 -8.23 2.30 -12.16
N LEU A 113 -8.00 3.46 -12.75
CA LEU A 113 -6.93 4.38 -12.34
C LEU A 113 -7.34 5.07 -11.03
N SER A 114 -6.46 5.14 -10.04
CA SER A 114 -6.66 5.90 -8.81
C SER A 114 -5.37 6.62 -8.41
N SER A 115 -5.41 7.42 -7.34
CA SER A 115 -4.19 7.95 -6.72
C SER A 115 -3.72 7.08 -5.56
N GLY A 116 -4.64 6.37 -4.89
CA GLY A 116 -4.31 5.42 -3.82
C GLY A 116 -5.23 4.19 -3.77
N VAL A 117 -4.84 3.23 -2.94
CA VAL A 117 -5.41 1.87 -2.83
C VAL A 117 -5.32 1.31 -1.40
N VAL A 118 -5.93 0.13 -1.16
CA VAL A 118 -5.91 -0.62 0.12
C VAL A 118 -4.50 -0.99 0.61
N ASN A 119 -4.40 -1.42 1.87
CA ASN A 119 -3.12 -1.72 2.54
C ASN A 119 -2.35 -2.94 2.00
N PHE A 120 -2.95 -3.84 1.22
CA PHE A 120 -2.22 -4.82 0.40
C PHE A 120 -2.02 -4.28 -1.01
N PHE A 121 -0.76 -4.24 -1.46
CA PHE A 121 -0.44 -3.78 -2.80
C PHE A 121 0.91 -4.44 -3.32
N LEU A 122 0.98 -4.95 -4.58
CA LEU A 122 2.09 -5.64 -5.30
C LEU A 122 3.23 -4.69 -5.73
N ALA A 123 4.21 -5.00 -6.61
CA ALA A 123 5.19 -3.97 -7.02
C ALA A 123 5.92 -4.10 -8.38
N ARG A 124 6.21 -2.94 -9.00
CA ARG A 124 7.49 -2.63 -9.67
C ARG A 124 8.45 -2.02 -8.64
N THR A 125 9.59 -2.66 -8.40
CA THR A 125 10.54 -2.28 -7.32
C THR A 125 11.19 -0.90 -7.51
N ASP A 126 11.44 -0.49 -8.76
CA ASP A 126 12.18 0.74 -9.08
C ASP A 126 11.37 2.03 -8.84
N GLN A 127 10.03 1.96 -8.92
CA GLN A 127 9.18 3.13 -8.69
C GLN A 127 8.88 3.33 -7.20
N ILE A 128 8.65 2.23 -6.48
CA ILE A 128 8.31 2.26 -5.05
C ILE A 128 9.49 2.68 -4.17
N GLN A 129 10.73 2.48 -4.62
CA GLN A 129 11.95 2.88 -3.91
C GLN A 129 12.22 4.39 -4.03
N LYS A 130 11.78 5.04 -5.11
CA LYS A 130 11.93 6.50 -5.29
C LYS A 130 11.08 7.30 -4.30
N VAL A 131 9.90 6.78 -3.96
CA VAL A 131 8.97 7.41 -3.02
C VAL A 131 9.32 7.02 -1.58
N GLY A 132 9.51 5.72 -1.31
CA GLY A 132 9.75 5.21 0.03
C GLY A 132 8.56 5.41 0.98
N PHE A 133 8.69 5.00 2.24
CA PHE A 133 7.77 5.41 3.30
C PHE A 133 8.51 6.40 4.20
N ASP A 134 7.87 7.53 4.54
CA ASP A 134 8.49 8.51 5.43
C ASP A 134 8.74 7.90 6.82
N PRO A 135 10.00 7.80 7.28
CA PRO A 135 10.33 7.08 8.52
C PRO A 135 9.73 7.76 9.75
N LYS A 136 9.41 9.06 9.69
CA LYS A 136 8.78 9.79 10.81
C LYS A 136 7.34 9.32 11.05
N LEU A 137 6.66 8.83 10.03
CA LEU A 137 5.26 8.38 10.10
C LEU A 137 5.08 6.92 10.54
N ASN A 138 6.15 6.14 10.63
CA ASN A 138 6.12 4.77 11.15
C ASN A 138 4.97 3.93 10.51
N ARG A 139 4.02 3.49 11.34
CA ARG A 139 2.93 2.59 10.94
C ARG A 139 1.76 3.24 10.20
N VAL A 140 1.61 4.57 10.25
CA VAL A 140 0.38 5.27 9.86
C VAL A 140 0.42 5.94 8.47
N ALA A 141 1.52 5.81 7.73
CA ALA A 141 1.82 6.48 6.46
C ALA A 141 1.01 5.99 5.21
N HIS A 142 -0.28 5.70 5.35
CA HIS A 142 -1.07 5.05 4.29
C HIS A 142 -1.43 6.01 3.15
N SER A 143 -2.12 7.13 3.42
CA SER A 143 -2.41 8.13 2.38
C SER A 143 -1.15 8.91 2.01
N GLU A 144 -0.26 9.13 2.97
CA GLU A 144 0.93 9.97 2.85
C GLU A 144 1.91 9.40 1.81
N PHE A 145 2.08 8.06 1.75
CA PHE A 145 2.84 7.39 0.69
C PHE A 145 2.36 7.73 -0.73
N PHE A 146 1.05 7.84 -0.94
CA PHE A 146 0.48 8.16 -2.25
C PHE A 146 0.54 9.66 -2.59
N ILE A 147 0.60 10.52 -1.56
CA ILE A 147 0.79 11.96 -1.73
C ILE A 147 2.26 12.24 -2.06
N ASP A 148 3.20 11.64 -1.32
CA ASP A 148 4.64 11.69 -1.60
C ASP A 148 4.99 11.09 -2.98
N GLY A 149 4.16 10.16 -3.48
CA GLY A 149 4.26 9.57 -4.81
C GLY A 149 3.46 10.26 -5.92
N LEU A 150 2.79 11.38 -5.64
CA LEU A 150 1.92 12.05 -6.61
C LEU A 150 2.73 12.54 -7.82
N GLY A 151 2.18 12.38 -9.03
CA GLY A 151 2.87 12.65 -10.30
C GLY A 151 3.97 11.64 -10.66
N SER A 152 4.50 10.88 -9.70
CA SER A 152 5.57 9.88 -9.91
C SER A 152 5.04 8.44 -10.01
N LEU A 153 3.97 8.11 -9.30
CA LEU A 153 3.34 6.79 -9.32
C LEU A 153 2.09 6.77 -10.19
N LEU A 154 2.02 5.79 -11.10
CA LEU A 154 0.76 5.40 -11.75
C LEU A 154 0.10 4.29 -10.91
N VAL A 155 -1.00 4.61 -10.23
CA VAL A 155 -1.68 3.69 -9.31
C VAL A 155 -2.96 3.14 -9.95
N ALA A 156 -3.13 1.83 -9.87
CA ALA A 156 -4.27 1.10 -10.39
C ALA A 156 -4.89 0.23 -9.30
N SER A 157 -6.20 -0.03 -9.43
CA SER A 157 -6.96 -0.94 -8.58
C SER A 157 -7.83 -1.85 -9.44
N CYS A 158 -7.66 -3.17 -9.30
CA CYS A 158 -8.33 -4.18 -10.10
C CYS A 158 -9.29 -5.02 -9.25
N GLN A 159 -10.59 -5.03 -9.59
CA GLN A 159 -11.62 -5.75 -8.83
C GLN A 159 -11.40 -7.28 -8.82
N GLY A 160 -10.83 -7.84 -9.89
CA GLY A 160 -10.48 -9.26 -9.98
C GLY A 160 -9.34 -9.71 -9.06
N VAL A 161 -8.68 -8.80 -8.34
CA VAL A 161 -7.62 -9.13 -7.37
C VAL A 161 -8.14 -8.88 -5.95
N THR A 162 -8.81 -9.88 -5.39
CA THR A 162 -9.42 -9.83 -4.05
C THR A 162 -8.61 -10.62 -3.03
N ILE A 163 -8.48 -10.09 -1.81
CA ILE A 163 -7.82 -10.73 -0.67
C ILE A 163 -8.77 -10.78 0.53
N ALA A 164 -8.75 -11.89 1.27
CA ALA A 164 -9.57 -12.06 2.47
C ALA A 164 -9.01 -11.29 3.68
N HIS A 165 -9.87 -10.65 4.49
CA HIS A 165 -9.46 -10.11 5.79
C HIS A 165 -9.68 -11.14 6.91
N GLN A 166 -8.79 -11.17 7.91
CA GLN A 166 -9.00 -11.95 9.14
C GLN A 166 -10.19 -11.37 9.93
N ARG A 167 -11.20 -12.19 10.22
CA ARG A 167 -12.32 -11.76 11.08
C ARG A 167 -11.84 -11.49 12.50
N ARG A 168 -12.45 -10.53 13.22
CA ARG A 168 -11.92 -10.02 14.51
C ARG A 168 -11.98 -11.06 15.63
N GLU A 169 -12.83 -12.06 15.44
CA GLU A 169 -13.16 -13.17 16.33
C GLU A 169 -12.13 -14.30 16.20
N GLU A 170 -11.41 -14.39 15.07
CA GLU A 170 -10.35 -15.37 14.79
C GLU A 170 -9.00 -14.94 15.38
N VAL A 171 -9.00 -14.20 16.49
CA VAL A 171 -7.81 -13.53 17.04
C VAL A 171 -7.73 -13.69 18.55
N GLU A 172 -6.59 -14.15 19.04
CA GLU A 172 -6.25 -14.17 20.46
C GLU A 172 -6.58 -12.83 21.14
N PRO A 173 -7.41 -12.79 22.20
CA PRO A 173 -7.91 -11.55 22.79
C PRO A 173 -6.81 -10.56 23.19
N ASN A 174 -5.69 -11.06 23.72
CA ASN A 174 -4.55 -10.25 24.14
C ASN A 174 -3.85 -9.59 22.94
N VAL A 175 -3.60 -10.35 21.86
CA VAL A 175 -3.03 -9.83 20.60
C VAL A 175 -3.98 -8.83 19.95
N GLN A 176 -5.30 -9.09 20.00
CA GLN A 176 -6.33 -8.20 19.47
C GLN A 176 -6.50 -6.92 20.30
N ALA A 177 -6.22 -6.96 21.61
CA ALA A 177 -6.23 -5.79 22.49
C ALA A 177 -4.96 -4.94 22.31
N GLU A 178 -3.78 -5.56 22.18
CA GLU A 178 -2.54 -4.84 21.87
C GLU A 178 -2.61 -4.19 20.49
N TYR A 179 -2.96 -4.95 19.45
CA TYR A 179 -3.08 -4.48 18.08
C TYR A 179 -4.07 -3.30 17.92
N ARG A 180 -5.15 -3.27 18.72
CA ARG A 180 -6.12 -2.15 18.71
C ARG A 180 -5.49 -0.81 19.11
N LYS A 181 -4.52 -0.79 20.05
CA LYS A 181 -3.81 0.43 20.48
C LYS A 181 -3.04 1.14 19.37
N PHE A 182 -2.83 0.47 18.23
CA PHE A 182 -2.05 0.93 17.10
C PHE A 182 -2.84 1.07 15.80
N ARG A 183 -4.18 0.96 15.85
CA ARG A 183 -5.07 1.17 14.69
C ARG A 183 -5.43 2.63 14.43
N GLU A 184 -5.55 3.42 15.49
CA GLU A 184 -5.94 4.82 15.42
C GLU A 184 -4.71 5.72 15.45
N ASN A 185 -4.82 6.92 14.87
CA ASN A 185 -3.71 7.87 14.83
C ASN A 185 -3.71 8.69 16.11
N THR A 186 -2.57 8.83 16.78
CA THR A 186 -2.46 9.77 17.92
C THR A 186 -2.48 11.22 17.41
N GLN A 187 -2.85 12.19 18.25
CA GLN A 187 -2.83 13.60 17.83
C GLN A 187 -1.43 14.04 17.36
N ALA A 188 -0.37 13.53 17.98
CA ALA A 188 1.01 13.77 17.52
C ALA A 188 1.27 13.23 16.10
N GLN A 189 0.72 12.06 15.76
CA GLN A 189 0.79 11.51 14.40
C GLN A 189 -0.04 12.31 13.40
N VAL A 190 -1.24 12.76 13.76
CA VAL A 190 -2.07 13.65 12.92
C VAL A 190 -1.34 14.97 12.65
N ASN A 191 -0.79 15.60 13.67
CA ASN A 191 0.01 16.83 13.54
C ASN A 191 1.24 16.58 12.64
N MET A 192 1.95 15.45 12.83
CA MET A 192 3.12 15.12 12.02
C MET A 192 2.79 14.93 10.53
N LYS A 193 1.62 14.37 10.21
CA LYS A 193 1.13 14.25 8.82
C LYS A 193 0.90 15.62 8.20
N LEU A 194 0.20 16.52 8.91
CA LEU A 194 -0.02 17.90 8.47
C LEU A 194 1.29 18.67 8.26
N LEU A 195 2.28 18.49 9.14
CA LEU A 195 3.61 19.09 8.98
C LEU A 195 4.31 18.59 7.71
N LEU A 196 4.19 17.32 7.35
CA LEU A 196 4.77 16.80 6.10
C LEU A 196 3.98 17.30 4.88
N HIS A 197 2.65 17.32 4.93
CA HIS A 197 1.82 17.89 3.88
C HIS A 197 2.22 19.33 3.56
N TYR A 198 2.32 20.20 4.57
CA TYR A 198 2.63 21.61 4.34
C TYR A 198 4.11 21.84 4.01
N PHE A 199 5.05 21.33 4.83
CA PHE A 199 6.47 21.70 4.70
C PHE A 199 7.32 20.80 3.79
N LYS A 200 6.98 19.52 3.63
CA LYS A 200 7.70 18.60 2.72
C LYS A 200 7.11 18.66 1.31
N ASN A 201 5.78 18.70 1.21
CA ASN A 201 5.06 18.60 -0.06
C ASN A 201 4.54 19.96 -0.58
N GLN A 202 4.96 21.07 0.04
CA GLN A 202 4.67 22.46 -0.36
C GLN A 202 3.17 22.71 -0.61
N LEU A 203 2.35 22.39 0.40
CA LEU A 203 0.92 22.62 0.40
C LEU A 203 0.55 23.76 1.36
N LYS A 204 -0.45 24.56 0.99
CA LYS A 204 -1.14 25.48 1.90
C LYS A 204 -2.54 25.05 2.30
N CYS A 205 -3.15 24.10 1.57
CA CYS A 205 -4.36 23.43 2.04
C CYS A 205 -4.43 21.94 1.68
N TYR A 206 -5.19 21.19 2.48
CA TYR A 206 -5.53 19.79 2.26
C TYR A 206 -7.00 19.54 2.64
N SER A 207 -7.84 19.12 1.69
CA SER A 207 -9.22 18.69 1.93
C SER A 207 -9.39 17.19 1.74
N ARG A 208 -10.45 16.63 2.34
CA ARG A 208 -10.85 15.24 2.16
C ARG A 208 -12.37 15.14 2.07
N GLU A 209 -12.84 14.50 1.00
CA GLU A 209 -14.22 14.49 0.50
C GLU A 209 -14.69 13.07 0.10
#